data_AF-A0A6M1ZEK8-F1
#
_entry.id   AF-A0A6M1ZEK8-F1
#
_cell.length_a   1.000
_cell.length_b   1.000
_cell.length_c   1.000
_cell.angle_alpha   90.00
_cell.angle_beta   90.00
_cell.angle_gamma   90.00
#
_symmetry.space_group_name_H-M   'P 1'
#
loop_
_entity.id
_entity.type
_entity.pdbx_description
1 polymer ?
#
loop_
_entity_poly.entity_id
_entity_poly.type
_entity_poly.pdbx_seq_one_letter_code
_entity_poly.pdbx_strand_id
1 'polypeptide(L)'
;SIIKSITTEAFINDLVANLRNKSVDRMKRFYRNLDVLIVDDIQFLQNRPNFEEEFCNTFEALINQNKQVVIASDNPPSHLKLSPRLIARMEWGLVAHMGVPDLETRVAILIHKASLKGVTIPSDVAFFIAERIFNNIRQLEGAINRLAAYSRLLNTELTKELAENILKEMLSFTPQKKLSVENILKSVASFFEIKASDVRGESRLKKIALARQVAMYLSKELISDSLQKMAASFGGKTHSTLLHAWKKITNEIKENRTLQKQIEIIKKNIEA
;
A
#
# COMPACT_ATOMS: atom_id res chain seq x y z
N SER A 1 25.34 18.84 -18.29
CA SER A 1 24.50 18.41 -17.16
C SER A 1 24.85 16.97 -16.82
N ILE A 2 25.44 16.70 -15.65
CA ILE A 2 25.77 15.36 -15.17
C ILE A 2 24.59 14.88 -14.31
N ILE A 3 23.85 13.89 -14.82
CA ILE A 3 22.67 13.33 -14.17
C ILE A 3 22.99 11.91 -13.71
N LYS A 4 22.65 11.58 -12.46
CA LYS A 4 22.79 10.21 -11.93
C LYS A 4 21.50 9.75 -11.27
N SER A 5 21.01 8.60 -11.70
CA SER A 5 19.99 7.82 -10.99
C SER A 5 20.65 6.66 -10.28
N ILE A 6 20.30 6.44 -9.01
CA ILE A 6 20.87 5.38 -8.18
C ILE A 6 19.88 4.92 -7.11
N THR A 7 19.92 3.65 -6.73
CA THR A 7 19.22 3.18 -5.53
C THR A 7 20.06 3.47 -4.29
N THR A 8 19.42 3.63 -3.16
CA THR A 8 20.11 3.82 -1.88
C THR A 8 21.09 2.69 -1.57
N GLU A 9 20.72 1.43 -1.87
CA GLU A 9 21.63 0.29 -1.71
C GLU A 9 22.85 0.36 -2.63
N ALA A 10 22.68 0.80 -3.89
CA ALA A 10 23.79 0.97 -4.81
C ALA A 10 24.75 2.08 -4.34
N PHE A 11 24.24 3.17 -3.78
CA PHE A 11 25.06 4.22 -3.15
C PHE A 11 25.87 3.67 -1.98
N ILE A 12 25.25 2.86 -1.12
CA ILE A 12 25.91 2.20 0.02
C ILE A 12 27.03 1.28 -0.48
N ASN A 13 26.73 0.43 -1.47
CA ASN A 13 27.72 -0.50 -2.03
C ASN A 13 28.89 0.23 -2.67
N ASP A 14 28.63 1.33 -3.37
CA ASP A 14 29.67 2.18 -3.95
C ASP A 14 30.55 2.81 -2.85
N LEU A 15 29.96 3.30 -1.76
CA LEU A 15 30.72 3.81 -0.61
C LEU A 15 31.60 2.72 0.02
N VAL A 16 31.06 1.52 0.25
CA VAL A 16 31.82 0.38 0.82
C VAL A 16 32.99 -0.02 -0.09
N ALA A 17 32.77 -0.10 -1.40
CA ALA A 17 33.82 -0.44 -2.36
C ALA A 17 34.95 0.61 -2.35
N ASN A 18 34.59 1.90 -2.29
CA ASN A 18 35.57 2.98 -2.26
C ASN A 18 36.29 3.12 -0.91
N LEU A 19 35.65 2.75 0.21
CA LEU A 19 36.31 2.62 1.51
C LEU A 19 37.40 1.54 1.45
N ARG A 20 37.07 0.36 0.91
CA ARG A 20 38.03 -0.75 0.74
C ARG A 20 39.22 -0.38 -0.15
N ASN A 21 38.96 0.37 -1.22
CA ASN A 21 39.98 0.75 -2.21
C ASN A 21 40.69 2.09 -1.89
N LYS A 22 40.42 2.69 -0.72
CA LYS A 22 40.97 4.00 -0.32
C LYS A 22 40.71 5.11 -1.34
N SER A 23 39.55 5.08 -2.01
CA SER A 23 39.17 5.99 -3.09
C SER A 23 37.92 6.84 -2.79
N VAL A 24 37.52 6.93 -1.51
CA VAL A 24 36.33 7.66 -1.04
C VAL A 24 36.31 9.12 -1.51
N ASP A 25 37.45 9.82 -1.52
CA ASP A 25 37.49 11.22 -1.96
C ASP A 25 37.16 11.39 -3.45
N ARG A 26 37.49 10.39 -4.28
CA ARG A 26 37.09 10.38 -5.69
C ARG A 26 35.57 10.20 -5.80
N MET A 27 35.01 9.27 -5.04
CA MET A 27 33.56 9.04 -5.00
C MET A 27 32.79 10.28 -4.50
N LYS A 28 33.24 10.91 -3.41
CA LYS A 28 32.67 12.17 -2.90
C LYS A 28 32.65 13.27 -3.96
N ARG A 29 33.77 13.50 -4.64
CA ARG A 29 33.86 14.49 -5.73
C ARG A 29 32.90 14.17 -6.88
N PHE A 30 32.75 12.89 -7.22
CA PHE A 30 31.82 12.48 -8.27
C PHE A 30 30.38 12.84 -7.89
N TYR A 31 29.87 12.41 -6.73
CA TYR A 31 28.47 12.67 -6.36
C TYR A 31 28.19 14.14 -6.05
N ARG A 32 29.15 14.86 -5.44
CA ARG A 32 28.95 16.27 -5.04
C ARG A 32 29.10 17.28 -6.19
N ASN A 33 29.47 16.81 -7.38
CA ASN A 33 29.55 17.62 -8.61
C ASN A 33 28.43 17.29 -9.62
N LEU A 34 27.45 16.49 -9.24
CA LEU A 34 26.30 16.19 -10.09
C LEU A 34 25.42 17.43 -10.26
N ASP A 35 24.78 17.54 -11.43
CA ASP A 35 23.74 18.55 -11.67
C ASP A 35 22.37 18.07 -11.19
N VAL A 36 22.11 16.77 -11.32
CA VAL A 36 20.90 16.12 -10.83
C VAL A 36 21.27 14.76 -10.19
N LEU A 37 20.85 14.56 -8.94
CA LEU A 37 20.91 13.28 -8.25
C LEU A 37 19.49 12.75 -8.00
N ILE A 38 19.18 11.59 -8.57
CA ILE A 38 17.92 10.86 -8.36
C ILE A 38 18.23 9.64 -7.49
N VAL A 39 17.58 9.55 -6.34
CA VAL A 39 17.82 8.51 -5.33
C VAL A 39 16.54 7.74 -5.11
N ASP A 40 16.59 6.44 -5.38
CA ASP A 40 15.47 5.54 -5.14
C ASP A 40 15.60 4.81 -3.80
N ASP A 41 14.45 4.47 -3.22
CA ASP A 41 14.32 3.70 -1.98
C ASP A 41 15.13 4.23 -0.77
N ILE A 42 14.97 5.51 -0.43
CA ILE A 42 15.71 6.16 0.67
C ILE A 42 15.52 5.47 2.04
N GLN A 43 14.43 4.72 2.20
CA GLN A 43 14.13 3.91 3.39
C GLN A 43 15.23 2.88 3.73
N PHE A 44 16.09 2.52 2.77
CA PHE A 44 17.23 1.63 3.03
C PHE A 44 18.40 2.28 3.82
N LEU A 45 18.38 3.61 4.04
CA LEU A 45 19.30 4.27 4.97
C LEU A 45 18.91 4.05 6.45
N GLN A 46 17.68 3.62 6.74
CA GLN A 46 17.22 3.44 8.11
C GLN A 46 18.10 2.42 8.85
N ASN A 47 18.43 2.73 10.11
CA ASN A 47 19.32 1.93 10.95
C ASN A 47 20.75 1.77 10.40
N ARG A 48 21.20 2.67 9.49
CA ARG A 48 22.54 2.66 8.89
C ARG A 48 23.23 4.03 9.05
N PRO A 49 23.56 4.45 10.28
CA PRO A 49 23.92 5.84 10.60
C PRO A 49 25.13 6.36 9.82
N ASN A 50 26.19 5.56 9.66
CA ASN A 50 27.39 5.99 8.93
C ASN A 50 27.10 6.27 7.44
N PHE A 51 26.21 5.47 6.84
CA PHE A 51 25.80 5.62 5.44
C PHE A 51 24.84 6.78 5.26
N GLU A 52 23.94 6.95 6.22
CA GLU A 52 23.03 8.09 6.29
C GLU A 52 23.80 9.42 6.41
N GLU A 53 24.83 9.46 7.24
CA GLU A 53 25.68 10.64 7.43
C GLU A 53 26.38 11.03 6.12
N GLU A 54 27.00 10.08 5.43
CA GLU A 54 27.67 10.37 4.15
C GLU A 54 26.67 10.80 3.06
N PHE A 55 25.48 10.19 3.04
CA PHE A 55 24.41 10.63 2.16
C PHE A 55 23.97 12.06 2.47
N CYS A 56 23.76 12.38 3.75
CA CYS A 56 23.36 13.71 4.21
C CYS A 56 24.41 14.78 3.81
N ASN A 57 25.69 14.47 3.97
CA ASN A 57 26.79 15.34 3.54
C ASN A 57 26.80 15.56 2.02
N THR A 58 26.50 14.51 1.25
CA THR A 58 26.40 14.60 -0.22
C THR A 58 25.19 15.42 -0.66
N PHE A 59 24.04 15.18 -0.05
CA PHE A 59 22.81 15.94 -0.25
C PHE A 59 23.04 17.43 0.00
N GLU A 60 23.65 17.79 1.12
CA GLU A 60 23.92 19.19 1.47
C GLU A 60 24.88 19.87 0.50
N ALA A 61 25.95 19.18 0.10
CA ALA A 61 26.89 19.72 -0.87
C ALA A 61 26.20 20.06 -2.20
N LEU A 62 25.23 19.24 -2.62
CA LEU A 62 24.45 19.48 -3.84
C LEU A 62 23.46 20.63 -3.68
N ILE A 63 22.69 20.65 -2.58
CA ILE A 63 21.73 21.73 -2.32
C ILE A 63 22.42 23.09 -2.18
N ASN A 64 23.56 23.16 -1.47
CA ASN A 64 24.34 24.40 -1.32
C ASN A 64 24.91 24.93 -2.65
N GLN A 65 25.04 24.06 -3.65
CA GLN A 65 25.45 24.41 -5.00
C GLN A 65 24.27 24.65 -5.96
N ASN A 66 23.04 24.74 -5.44
CA ASN A 66 21.80 24.85 -6.21
C ASN A 66 21.61 23.72 -7.23
N LYS A 67 22.05 22.50 -6.90
CA LYS A 67 21.85 21.30 -7.71
C LYS A 67 20.52 20.63 -7.39
N GLN A 68 19.97 19.89 -8.34
CA GLN A 68 18.70 19.20 -8.14
C GLN A 68 18.91 17.86 -7.45
N VAL A 69 18.11 17.60 -6.41
CA VAL A 69 17.99 16.27 -5.81
C VAL A 69 16.54 15.81 -5.90
N VAL A 70 16.32 14.57 -6.31
CA VAL A 70 15.01 13.90 -6.34
C VAL A 70 15.13 12.64 -5.51
N ILE A 71 14.24 12.45 -4.55
CA ILE A 71 14.23 11.30 -3.65
C ILE A 71 12.89 10.59 -3.77
N ALA A 72 12.93 9.28 -3.98
CA ALA A 72 11.78 8.41 -3.92
C ALA A 72 11.81 7.59 -2.62
N SER A 73 10.61 7.33 -2.08
CA SER A 73 10.41 6.65 -0.81
C SER A 73 9.03 5.97 -0.80
N ASP A 74 8.96 4.79 -0.19
CA ASP A 74 7.69 4.08 0.04
C ASP A 74 6.78 4.78 1.06
N ASN A 75 7.37 5.56 1.97
CA ASN A 75 6.68 6.25 3.04
C ASN A 75 7.02 7.76 3.04
N PRO A 76 6.11 8.64 3.49
CA PRO A 76 6.43 10.06 3.61
C PRO A 76 7.59 10.27 4.60
N PRO A 77 8.35 11.38 4.48
CA PRO A 77 9.54 11.63 5.30
C PRO A 77 9.32 11.47 6.80
N SER A 78 8.17 11.95 7.30
CA SER A 78 7.78 11.88 8.71
C SER A 78 7.61 10.46 9.28
N HIS A 79 7.44 9.45 8.42
CA HIS A 79 7.31 8.04 8.83
C HIS A 79 8.62 7.25 8.70
N LEU A 80 9.68 7.87 8.18
CA LEU A 80 10.98 7.23 8.07
C LEU A 80 11.74 7.33 9.40
N LYS A 81 12.40 6.25 9.80
CA LYS A 81 13.32 6.18 10.95
C LYS A 81 14.73 6.65 10.56
N LEU A 82 14.80 7.85 10.00
CA LEU A 82 16.04 8.54 9.65
C LEU A 82 16.34 9.62 10.70
N SER A 83 17.54 10.20 10.65
CA SER A 83 17.89 11.31 11.53
C SER A 83 16.93 12.49 11.32
N PRO A 84 16.60 13.24 12.40
CA PRO A 84 15.77 14.43 12.31
C PRO A 84 16.32 15.46 11.30
N ARG A 85 17.65 15.50 11.15
CA ARG A 85 18.36 16.38 10.20
C ARG A 85 17.99 16.07 8.75
N LEU A 86 17.96 14.79 8.37
CA LEU A 86 17.64 14.36 7.02
C LEU A 86 16.14 14.47 6.74
N ILE A 87 15.29 14.11 7.70
CA ILE A 87 13.84 14.29 7.60
C ILE A 87 13.48 15.75 7.35
N ALA A 88 13.99 16.69 8.16
CA ALA A 88 13.72 18.11 8.01
C ALA A 88 14.14 18.67 6.64
N ARG A 89 15.23 18.14 6.06
CA ARG A 89 15.69 18.52 4.71
C ARG A 89 14.77 18.04 3.61
N MET A 90 14.28 16.81 3.72
CA MET A 90 13.32 16.26 2.77
C MET A 90 12.00 17.03 2.85
N GLU A 91 11.55 17.38 4.05
CA GLU A 91 10.31 18.14 4.29
C GLU A 91 10.41 19.62 3.87
N TRP A 92 11.61 20.20 3.87
CA TRP A 92 11.83 21.56 3.38
C TRP A 92 11.65 21.67 1.86
N GLY A 93 11.80 20.55 1.13
CA GLY A 93 11.57 20.47 -0.32
C GLY A 93 10.09 20.27 -0.69
N LEU A 94 9.84 20.06 -1.99
CA LEU A 94 8.53 19.67 -2.48
C LEU A 94 8.27 18.19 -2.17
N VAL A 95 7.34 17.90 -1.26
CA VAL A 95 6.86 16.55 -0.98
C VAL A 95 5.59 16.29 -1.80
N ALA A 96 5.72 15.48 -2.85
CA ALA A 96 4.60 15.06 -3.69
C ALA A 96 4.20 13.61 -3.35
N HIS A 97 2.93 13.39 -3.00
CA HIS A 97 2.39 12.06 -2.75
C HIS A 97 1.91 11.41 -4.05
N MET A 98 2.43 10.22 -4.36
CA MET A 98 1.94 9.41 -5.48
C MET A 98 0.96 8.36 -4.97
N GLY A 99 -0.33 8.58 -5.26
CA GLY A 99 -1.40 7.62 -4.95
C GLY A 99 -1.55 6.53 -6.00
N VAL A 100 -2.41 5.57 -5.70
CA VAL A 100 -2.88 4.60 -6.71
C VAL A 100 -3.68 5.36 -7.77
N PRO A 101 -3.38 5.19 -9.07
CA PRO A 101 -4.11 5.86 -10.14
C PRO A 101 -5.57 5.43 -10.16
N ASP A 102 -6.48 6.36 -10.46
CA ASP A 102 -7.90 6.06 -10.67
C ASP A 102 -8.13 5.19 -11.93
N LEU A 103 -9.38 4.76 -12.14
CA LEU A 103 -9.70 3.83 -13.24
C LEU A 103 -9.37 4.44 -14.60
N GLU A 104 -9.73 5.70 -14.82
CA GLU A 104 -9.48 6.42 -16.07
C GLU A 104 -7.97 6.52 -16.35
N THR A 105 -7.18 6.90 -15.34
CA THR A 105 -5.73 6.97 -15.42
C THR A 105 -5.12 5.59 -15.68
N ARG A 106 -5.63 4.51 -15.04
CA ARG A 106 -5.17 3.14 -15.30
C ARG A 106 -5.44 2.70 -16.75
N VAL A 107 -6.62 3.03 -17.30
CA VAL A 107 -6.96 2.76 -18.70
C VAL A 107 -6.02 3.51 -19.63
N ALA A 108 -5.78 4.80 -19.37
CA ALA A 108 -4.84 5.61 -20.15
C ALA A 108 -3.42 5.05 -20.11
N ILE A 109 -2.93 4.63 -18.92
CA ILE A 109 -1.63 3.98 -18.75
C ILE A 109 -1.55 2.68 -19.56
N LEU A 110 -2.57 1.81 -19.48
CA LEU A 110 -2.62 0.56 -20.23
C LEU A 110 -2.51 0.80 -21.74
N ILE A 111 -3.36 1.67 -22.28
CA ILE A 111 -3.40 1.98 -23.71
C ILE A 111 -2.06 2.59 -24.16
N HIS A 112 -1.57 3.60 -23.42
CA HIS A 112 -0.32 4.27 -23.77
C HIS A 112 0.87 3.31 -23.74
N LYS A 113 1.06 2.54 -22.66
CA LYS A 113 2.18 1.59 -22.55
C LYS A 113 2.06 0.41 -23.50
N ALA A 114 0.85 -0.03 -23.85
CA ALA A 114 0.64 -1.06 -24.87
C ALA A 114 1.03 -0.55 -26.26
N SER A 115 0.67 0.69 -26.60
CA SER A 115 1.06 1.31 -27.87
C SER A 115 2.59 1.40 -28.04
N LEU A 116 3.32 1.75 -26.97
CA LEU A 116 4.78 1.77 -26.95
C LEU A 116 5.40 0.38 -27.15
N LYS A 117 4.64 -0.69 -26.88
CA LYS A 117 5.04 -2.08 -27.11
C LYS A 117 4.51 -2.62 -28.44
N GLY A 118 3.90 -1.79 -29.29
CA GLY A 118 3.36 -2.19 -30.59
C GLY A 118 2.13 -3.09 -30.48
N VAL A 119 1.34 -2.91 -29.41
CA VAL A 119 0.11 -3.67 -29.18
C VAL A 119 -1.05 -2.71 -29.11
N THR A 120 -2.08 -2.97 -29.92
CA THR A 120 -3.35 -2.25 -29.83
C THR A 120 -4.27 -3.01 -28.89
N ILE A 121 -4.61 -2.40 -27.75
CA ILE A 121 -5.61 -2.93 -26.82
C ILE A 121 -6.90 -2.14 -27.03
N PRO A 122 -8.02 -2.78 -27.43
CA PRO A 122 -9.31 -2.12 -27.50
C PRO A 122 -9.74 -1.50 -26.16
N SER A 123 -10.49 -0.39 -26.19
CA SER A 123 -10.83 0.37 -24.98
C SER A 123 -11.66 -0.45 -23.98
N ASP A 124 -12.55 -1.31 -24.45
CA ASP A 124 -13.37 -2.22 -23.62
C ASP A 124 -12.50 -3.28 -22.91
N VAL A 125 -11.47 -3.80 -23.61
CA VAL A 125 -10.48 -4.72 -23.03
C VAL A 125 -9.60 -4.00 -22.01
N ALA A 126 -9.13 -2.79 -22.31
CA ALA A 126 -8.34 -1.99 -21.38
C ALA A 126 -9.15 -1.65 -20.11
N PHE A 127 -10.42 -1.30 -20.25
CA PHE A 127 -11.33 -1.06 -19.14
C PHE A 127 -11.52 -2.32 -18.29
N PHE A 128 -11.81 -3.46 -18.93
CA PHE A 128 -11.96 -4.77 -18.26
C PHE A 128 -10.75 -5.14 -17.40
N ILE A 129 -9.54 -4.90 -17.91
CA ILE A 129 -8.27 -5.16 -17.20
C ILE A 129 -8.10 -4.16 -16.04
N ALA A 130 -8.31 -2.86 -16.29
CA ALA A 130 -8.10 -1.80 -15.31
C ALA A 130 -9.07 -1.86 -14.11
N GLU A 131 -10.28 -2.42 -14.31
CA GLU A 131 -11.22 -2.69 -13.21
C GLU A 131 -10.72 -3.76 -12.23
N ARG A 132 -10.00 -4.77 -12.74
CA ARG A 132 -9.57 -5.94 -11.96
C ARG A 132 -8.15 -5.80 -11.44
N ILE A 133 -7.29 -5.05 -12.14
CA ILE A 133 -5.92 -4.76 -11.73
C ILE A 133 -5.85 -3.31 -11.23
N PHE A 134 -6.12 -3.12 -9.92
CA PHE A 134 -6.23 -1.78 -9.34
C PHE A 134 -5.16 -1.42 -8.31
N ASN A 135 -4.42 -2.38 -7.74
CA ASN A 135 -3.52 -2.12 -6.62
C ASN A 135 -2.09 -1.75 -7.02
N ASN A 136 -1.63 -2.11 -8.22
CA ASN A 136 -0.22 -2.00 -8.57
C ASN A 136 -0.01 -1.78 -10.07
N ILE A 137 0.62 -0.66 -10.44
CA ILE A 137 0.93 -0.33 -11.85
C ILE A 137 1.87 -1.38 -12.47
N ARG A 138 2.77 -2.01 -11.69
CA ARG A 138 3.63 -3.10 -12.18
C ARG A 138 2.80 -4.31 -12.64
N GLN A 139 1.65 -4.58 -12.01
CA GLN A 139 0.75 -5.63 -12.48
C GLN A 139 0.09 -5.25 -13.81
N LEU A 140 -0.27 -3.97 -14.01
CA LEU A 140 -0.74 -3.50 -15.31
C LEU A 140 0.33 -3.68 -16.38
N GLU A 141 1.58 -3.31 -16.10
CA GLU A 141 2.70 -3.54 -17.02
C GLU A 141 2.93 -5.02 -17.31
N GLY A 142 2.83 -5.88 -16.29
CA GLY A 142 2.88 -7.33 -16.45
C GLY A 142 1.78 -7.86 -17.37
N ALA A 143 0.55 -7.34 -17.24
CA ALA A 143 -0.55 -7.70 -18.11
C ALA A 143 -0.29 -7.28 -19.55
N ILE A 144 0.18 -6.04 -19.78
CA ILE A 144 0.57 -5.56 -21.11
C ILE A 144 1.65 -6.45 -21.71
N ASN A 145 2.68 -6.83 -20.93
CA ASN A 145 3.75 -7.70 -21.42
C ASN A 145 3.23 -9.07 -21.86
N ARG A 146 2.32 -9.70 -21.09
CA ARG A 146 1.72 -10.99 -21.45
C ARG A 146 0.86 -10.88 -22.72
N LEU A 147 0.00 -9.86 -22.79
CA LEU A 147 -0.84 -9.61 -23.97
C LEU A 147 0.02 -9.31 -25.21
N ALA A 148 1.11 -8.55 -25.05
CA ALA A 148 2.07 -8.25 -26.11
C ALA A 148 2.77 -9.48 -26.65
N ALA A 149 3.27 -10.34 -25.76
CA ALA A 149 3.91 -11.57 -26.15
C ALA A 149 2.95 -12.47 -26.93
N TYR A 150 1.70 -12.60 -26.44
CA TYR A 150 0.71 -13.48 -27.03
C TYR A 150 0.18 -12.98 -28.39
N SER A 151 -0.15 -11.69 -28.49
CA SER A 151 -0.61 -11.08 -29.75
C SER A 151 0.45 -11.20 -30.85
N ARG A 152 1.73 -11.07 -30.52
CA ARG A 152 2.84 -11.30 -31.48
C ARG A 152 2.99 -12.77 -31.89
N LEU A 153 2.77 -13.71 -30.98
CA LEU A 153 2.91 -15.16 -31.25
C LEU A 153 1.80 -15.70 -32.15
N LEU A 154 0.56 -15.25 -31.95
CA LEU A 154 -0.59 -15.77 -32.69
C LEU A 154 -1.07 -14.86 -33.81
N ASN A 155 -0.56 -13.63 -33.89
CA ASN A 155 -0.96 -12.62 -34.86
C ASN A 155 -2.48 -12.37 -34.86
N THR A 156 -3.09 -12.43 -33.67
CA THR A 156 -4.53 -12.25 -33.45
C THR A 156 -4.82 -10.95 -32.71
N GLU A 157 -5.99 -10.39 -32.99
CA GLU A 157 -6.51 -9.23 -32.28
C GLU A 157 -6.89 -9.60 -30.83
N LEU A 158 -6.65 -8.66 -29.92
CA LEU A 158 -6.96 -8.84 -28.51
C LEU A 158 -8.46 -8.67 -28.26
N THR A 159 -9.14 -9.76 -27.93
CA THR A 159 -10.52 -9.74 -27.45
C THR A 159 -10.58 -9.84 -25.93
N LYS A 160 -11.73 -9.48 -25.35
CA LYS A 160 -11.96 -9.59 -23.90
C LYS A 160 -11.80 -11.03 -23.39
N GLU A 161 -12.36 -12.01 -24.10
CA GLU A 161 -12.25 -13.43 -23.77
C GLU A 161 -10.80 -13.90 -23.79
N LEU A 162 -10.04 -13.45 -24.79
CA LEU A 162 -8.63 -13.80 -24.90
C LEU A 162 -7.82 -13.17 -23.76
N ALA A 163 -8.06 -11.91 -23.44
CA ALA A 163 -7.44 -11.24 -22.31
C ALA A 163 -7.76 -11.93 -20.98
N GLU A 164 -9.01 -12.37 -20.78
CA GLU A 164 -9.43 -13.12 -19.59
C GLU A 164 -8.69 -14.45 -19.47
N ASN A 165 -8.53 -15.18 -20.57
CA ASN A 165 -7.79 -16.44 -20.59
C ASN A 165 -6.29 -16.24 -20.33
N ILE A 166 -5.64 -15.28 -20.99
CA ILE A 166 -4.19 -15.00 -20.84
C ILE A 166 -3.87 -14.49 -19.44
N LEU A 167 -4.73 -13.62 -18.91
CA LEU A 167 -4.50 -12.96 -17.64
C LEU A 167 -5.21 -13.66 -16.48
N LYS A 168 -5.75 -14.87 -16.69
CA LYS A 168 -6.56 -15.59 -15.69
C LYS A 168 -5.95 -15.59 -14.30
N GLU A 169 -4.66 -15.92 -14.18
CA GLU A 169 -3.96 -15.92 -12.88
C GLU A 169 -3.84 -14.50 -12.28
N MET A 170 -3.55 -13.50 -13.12
CA MET A 170 -3.42 -12.10 -12.68
C MET A 170 -4.75 -11.48 -12.29
N LEU A 171 -5.83 -11.89 -12.97
CA LEU A 171 -7.21 -11.46 -12.73
C LEU A 171 -7.90 -12.29 -11.64
N SER A 172 -7.40 -13.50 -11.35
CA SER A 172 -7.95 -14.40 -10.32
C SER A 172 -7.70 -13.90 -8.90
N PHE A 173 -6.92 -12.84 -8.73
CA PHE A 173 -7.08 -11.91 -7.62
C PHE A 173 -8.40 -11.16 -7.77
N THR A 174 -9.49 -11.88 -7.54
CA THR A 174 -10.74 -11.29 -7.11
C THR A 174 -10.38 -10.48 -5.87
N PRO A 175 -10.79 -9.21 -5.74
CA PRO A 175 -10.66 -8.54 -4.46
C PRO A 175 -11.30 -9.49 -3.45
N GLN A 176 -10.57 -9.88 -2.39
CA GLN A 176 -11.27 -10.08 -1.13
C GLN A 176 -12.12 -8.82 -1.02
N LYS A 177 -13.46 -8.95 -1.12
CA LYS A 177 -14.38 -7.83 -0.91
C LYS A 177 -13.82 -7.11 0.30
N LYS A 178 -13.33 -5.86 0.12
CA LYS A 178 -12.70 -5.12 1.22
C LYS A 178 -13.61 -5.32 2.42
N LEU A 179 -13.12 -6.01 3.43
CA LEU A 179 -13.97 -6.46 4.51
C LEU A 179 -14.57 -5.21 5.14
N SER A 180 -15.88 -5.05 4.99
CA SER A 180 -16.57 -3.86 5.48
C SER A 180 -17.20 -4.14 6.84
N VAL A 181 -17.43 -3.07 7.62
CA VAL A 181 -18.16 -3.19 8.88
C VAL A 181 -19.54 -3.82 8.65
N GLU A 182 -20.16 -3.57 7.48
CA GLU A 182 -21.43 -4.18 7.10
C GLU A 182 -21.37 -5.71 7.04
N ASN A 183 -20.29 -6.26 6.47
CA ASN A 183 -20.10 -7.71 6.38
C ASN A 183 -19.94 -8.32 7.78
N ILE A 184 -19.15 -7.68 8.63
CA ILE A 184 -18.94 -8.11 10.02
C ILE A 184 -20.28 -8.07 10.78
N LEU A 185 -21.04 -7.00 10.66
CA LEU A 185 -22.35 -6.85 11.31
C LEU A 185 -23.32 -7.96 10.90
N LYS A 186 -23.37 -8.31 9.61
CA LYS A 186 -24.21 -9.42 9.11
C LYS A 186 -23.77 -10.77 9.65
N SER A 187 -22.47 -11.07 9.62
CA SER A 187 -21.94 -12.35 10.14
C SER A 187 -22.20 -12.50 11.63
N VAL A 188 -21.93 -11.46 12.42
CA VAL A 188 -22.19 -11.44 13.86
C VAL A 188 -23.68 -11.55 14.15
N ALA A 189 -24.53 -10.80 13.44
CA ALA A 189 -25.98 -10.87 13.61
C ALA A 189 -26.53 -12.27 13.31
N SER A 190 -26.05 -12.91 12.24
CA SER A 190 -26.40 -14.28 11.90
C SER A 190 -25.96 -15.28 12.97
N PHE A 191 -24.74 -15.15 13.48
CA PHE A 191 -24.22 -16.06 14.52
C PHE A 191 -25.00 -15.96 15.84
N PHE A 192 -25.35 -14.74 16.25
CA PHE A 192 -26.14 -14.52 17.45
C PHE A 192 -27.66 -14.62 17.20
N GLU A 193 -28.12 -14.96 16.00
CA GLU A 193 -29.55 -15.06 15.65
C GLU A 193 -30.34 -13.80 16.03
N ILE A 194 -29.82 -12.63 15.65
CA ILE A 194 -30.45 -11.32 15.85
C ILE A 194 -30.47 -10.54 14.54
N LYS A 195 -31.23 -9.44 14.47
CA LYS A 195 -31.22 -8.60 13.26
C LYS A 195 -29.99 -7.70 13.29
N ALA A 196 -29.40 -7.44 12.11
CA ALA A 196 -28.27 -6.51 11.99
C ALA A 196 -28.64 -5.06 12.43
N SER A 197 -29.91 -4.70 12.37
CA SER A 197 -30.45 -3.45 12.94
C SER A 197 -30.29 -3.38 14.46
N ASP A 198 -30.45 -4.51 15.15
CA ASP A 198 -30.42 -4.57 16.62
C ASP A 198 -28.99 -4.34 17.15
N VAL A 199 -28.00 -4.79 16.37
CA VAL A 199 -26.58 -4.55 16.64
C VAL A 199 -26.25 -3.06 16.57
N ARG A 200 -26.90 -2.30 15.67
CA ARG A 200 -26.75 -0.84 15.56
C ARG A 200 -27.58 -0.05 16.57
N GLY A 201 -28.69 -0.64 17.04
CA GLY A 201 -29.61 0.00 17.98
C GLY A 201 -29.03 0.17 19.39
N GLU A 202 -29.85 0.70 20.28
CA GLU A 202 -29.45 1.02 21.66
C GLU A 202 -29.85 -0.03 22.69
N SER A 203 -30.39 -1.15 22.24
CA SER A 203 -30.86 -2.21 23.13
C SER A 203 -29.75 -2.69 24.06
N ARG A 204 -30.11 -2.76 25.35
CA ARG A 204 -29.25 -3.17 26.47
C ARG A 204 -29.39 -4.66 26.81
N LEU A 205 -30.20 -5.41 26.07
CA LEU A 205 -30.31 -6.86 26.25
C LEU A 205 -28.92 -7.51 26.13
N LYS A 206 -28.56 -8.34 27.11
CA LYS A 206 -27.20 -8.89 27.27
C LYS A 206 -26.67 -9.54 25.98
N LYS A 207 -27.51 -10.31 25.29
CA LYS A 207 -27.19 -10.97 24.00
C LYS A 207 -26.85 -9.95 22.90
N ILE A 208 -27.66 -8.90 22.75
CA ILE A 208 -27.48 -7.87 21.73
C ILE A 208 -26.26 -7.00 22.04
N ALA A 209 -26.08 -6.63 23.31
CA ALA A 209 -24.93 -5.86 23.76
C ALA A 209 -23.61 -6.62 23.53
N LEU A 210 -23.58 -7.92 23.82
CA LEU A 210 -22.42 -8.78 23.54
C LEU A 210 -22.14 -8.87 22.03
N ALA A 211 -23.15 -9.13 21.21
CA ALA A 211 -23.01 -9.17 19.76
C ALA A 211 -22.44 -7.86 19.20
N ARG A 212 -22.92 -6.71 19.68
CA ARG A 212 -22.39 -5.39 19.31
C ARG A 212 -20.93 -5.21 19.70
N GLN A 213 -20.55 -5.62 20.91
CA GLN A 213 -19.17 -5.54 21.39
C GLN A 213 -18.24 -6.44 20.56
N VAL A 214 -18.69 -7.65 20.23
CA VAL A 214 -17.95 -8.58 19.35
C VAL A 214 -17.79 -8.00 17.94
N ALA A 215 -18.82 -7.40 17.37
CA ALA A 215 -18.73 -6.76 16.05
C ALA A 215 -17.75 -5.58 16.04
N MET A 216 -17.73 -4.76 17.10
CA MET A 216 -16.78 -3.66 17.27
C MET A 216 -15.35 -4.16 17.42
N TYR A 217 -15.14 -5.22 18.21
CA TYR A 217 -13.85 -5.88 18.36
C TYR A 217 -13.34 -6.40 17.01
N LEU A 218 -14.13 -7.19 16.30
CA LEU A 218 -13.76 -7.74 14.98
C LEU A 218 -13.50 -6.64 13.95
N SER A 219 -14.28 -5.56 13.95
CA SER A 219 -14.04 -4.42 13.05
C SER A 219 -12.69 -3.78 13.29
N LYS A 220 -12.27 -3.63 14.55
CA LYS A 220 -10.97 -3.06 14.92
C LYS A 220 -9.80 -3.97 14.54
N GLU A 221 -10.01 -5.29 14.64
CA GLU A 221 -9.00 -6.32 14.36
C GLU A 221 -8.81 -6.58 12.86
N LEU A 222 -9.90 -6.53 12.08
CA LEU A 222 -9.90 -7.00 10.70
C LEU A 222 -9.97 -5.88 9.64
N ILE A 223 -10.30 -4.64 10.04
CA ILE A 223 -10.46 -3.51 9.11
C ILE A 223 -9.43 -2.41 9.43
N SER A 224 -8.78 -1.89 8.39
CA SER A 224 -7.79 -0.79 8.48
C SER A 224 -8.39 0.62 8.32
N ASP A 225 -9.70 0.76 8.44
CA ASP A 225 -10.39 2.06 8.37
C ASP A 225 -10.09 2.91 9.61
N SER A 226 -10.29 4.23 9.50
CA SER A 226 -10.21 5.09 10.68
C SER A 226 -11.28 4.72 11.70
N LEU A 227 -10.94 4.91 12.97
CA LEU A 227 -11.84 4.57 14.07
C LEU A 227 -13.14 5.38 14.03
N GLN A 228 -13.08 6.62 13.55
CA GLN A 228 -14.26 7.47 13.35
C GLN A 228 -15.19 6.87 12.29
N LYS A 229 -14.64 6.42 11.16
CA LYS A 229 -15.39 5.80 10.07
C LYS A 229 -16.02 4.47 10.50
N MET A 230 -15.29 3.65 11.25
CA MET A 230 -15.85 2.42 11.82
C MET A 230 -16.99 2.72 12.80
N ALA A 231 -16.80 3.67 13.73
CA ALA A 231 -17.80 3.99 14.75
C ALA A 231 -19.11 4.56 14.16
N ALA A 232 -19.03 5.32 13.07
CA ALA A 232 -20.20 5.81 12.33
C ALA A 232 -21.12 4.67 11.84
N SER A 233 -20.53 3.51 11.48
CA SER A 233 -21.25 2.33 11.00
C SER A 233 -22.06 1.61 12.09
N PHE A 234 -21.82 1.92 13.37
CA PHE A 234 -22.52 1.36 14.53
C PHE A 234 -23.66 2.28 15.03
N GLY A 235 -24.34 2.99 14.13
CA GLY A 235 -25.46 3.87 14.52
C GLY A 235 -25.01 5.17 15.17
N GLY A 236 -23.94 5.79 14.67
CA GLY A 236 -23.46 7.09 15.17
C GLY A 236 -22.75 7.03 16.52
N LYS A 237 -22.24 5.86 16.94
CA LYS A 237 -21.48 5.73 18.19
C LYS A 237 -20.12 6.42 18.08
N THR A 238 -19.57 6.81 19.22
CA THR A 238 -18.28 7.49 19.30
C THR A 238 -17.12 6.50 19.18
N HIS A 239 -15.97 7.00 18.73
CA HIS A 239 -14.71 6.25 18.75
C HIS A 239 -14.39 5.64 20.13
N SER A 240 -14.66 6.37 21.22
CA SER A 240 -14.43 5.88 22.59
C SER A 240 -15.26 4.63 22.92
N THR A 241 -16.47 4.53 22.38
CA THR A 241 -17.34 3.34 22.56
C THR A 241 -16.72 2.11 21.90
N LEU A 242 -16.17 2.27 20.69
CA LEU A 242 -15.52 1.20 19.94
C LEU A 242 -14.26 0.70 20.67
N LEU A 243 -13.42 1.62 21.15
CA LEU A 243 -12.23 1.25 21.95
C LEU A 243 -12.58 0.56 23.25
N HIS A 244 -13.60 1.02 23.96
CA HIS A 244 -14.05 0.39 25.20
C HIS A 244 -14.53 -1.04 24.94
N ALA A 245 -15.34 -1.25 23.90
CA ALA A 245 -15.79 -2.59 23.49
C ALA A 245 -14.61 -3.49 23.10
N TRP A 246 -13.67 -2.98 22.31
CA TRP A 246 -12.47 -3.72 21.91
C TRP A 246 -11.63 -4.15 23.12
N LYS A 247 -11.32 -3.24 24.06
CA LYS A 247 -10.58 -3.55 25.29
C LYS A 247 -11.30 -4.60 26.13
N LYS A 248 -12.61 -4.46 26.28
CA LYS A 248 -13.43 -5.40 27.07
C LYS A 248 -13.36 -6.80 26.49
N ILE A 249 -13.64 -6.97 25.19
CA ILE A 249 -13.62 -8.29 24.54
C ILE A 249 -12.19 -8.86 24.54
N THR A 250 -11.16 -8.05 24.31
CA THR A 250 -9.75 -8.46 24.35
C THR A 250 -9.35 -9.07 25.71
N ASN A 251 -9.91 -8.57 26.81
CA ASN A 251 -9.68 -9.14 28.14
C ASN A 251 -10.56 -10.38 28.38
N GLU A 252 -11.83 -10.31 28.00
CA GLU A 252 -12.80 -11.39 28.23
C GLU A 252 -12.43 -12.68 27.49
N ILE A 253 -11.86 -12.61 26.29
CA ILE A 253 -11.42 -13.80 25.52
C ILE A 253 -10.23 -14.53 26.17
N LYS A 254 -9.45 -13.88 27.05
CA LYS A 254 -8.33 -14.54 27.74
C LYS A 254 -8.82 -15.52 28.80
N GLU A 255 -9.98 -15.23 29.39
CA GLU A 255 -10.55 -15.98 30.51
C GLU A 255 -11.74 -16.84 30.08
N ASN A 256 -12.40 -16.49 28.97
CA ASN A 256 -13.60 -17.16 28.48
C ASN A 256 -13.33 -17.92 27.17
N ARG A 257 -12.98 -19.20 27.30
CA ARG A 257 -12.75 -20.11 26.15
C ARG A 257 -13.96 -20.26 25.23
N THR A 258 -15.17 -20.14 25.78
CA THR A 258 -16.40 -20.24 24.98
C THR A 258 -16.52 -19.04 24.05
N LEU A 259 -16.33 -17.82 24.57
CA LEU A 259 -16.35 -16.59 23.77
C LEU A 259 -15.25 -16.58 22.71
N GLN A 260 -14.05 -17.05 23.06
CA GLN A 260 -12.94 -17.17 22.12
C GLN A 260 -13.33 -18.05 20.91
N LYS A 261 -13.86 -19.26 21.15
CA LYS A 261 -14.31 -20.16 20.08
C LYS A 261 -15.43 -19.54 19.23
N GLN A 262 -16.38 -18.83 19.85
CA GLN A 262 -17.43 -18.13 19.13
C GLN A 262 -16.84 -17.08 18.16
N ILE A 263 -15.88 -16.29 18.61
CA ILE A 263 -15.19 -15.28 17.80
C ILE A 263 -14.40 -15.92 16.65
N GLU A 264 -13.71 -17.04 16.89
CA GLU A 264 -12.99 -17.77 15.84
C GLU A 264 -13.91 -18.30 14.74
N ILE A 265 -15.09 -18.83 15.11
CA ILE A 265 -16.11 -19.29 14.15
C ILE A 265 -16.62 -18.12 13.32
N ILE A 266 -16.96 -17.00 13.98
CA ILE A 266 -17.42 -15.78 13.29
C ILE A 266 -16.34 -15.28 12.32
N LYS A 267 -15.07 -15.27 12.75
CA LYS A 267 -13.94 -14.82 11.92
C LYS A 267 -13.77 -15.71 10.68
N LYS A 268 -13.84 -17.03 10.84
CA LYS A 268 -13.84 -17.97 9.69
C LYS A 268 -14.96 -17.70 8.70
N ASN A 269 -16.17 -17.41 9.19
CA ASN A 269 -17.32 -17.11 8.33
C ASN A 269 -17.23 -15.75 7.62
N ILE A 270 -16.37 -14.85 8.11
CA ILE A 270 -16.11 -13.54 7.50
C ILE A 270 -15.03 -13.64 6.41
N GLU A 271 -14.07 -14.54 6.59
CA GLU A 271 -12.93 -14.76 5.70
C GLU A 271 -13.22 -15.75 4.56
N ALA A 272 -14.33 -16.50 4.64
CA ALA A 272 -14.83 -17.42 3.62
C ALA A 272 -15.70 -16.72 2.56
#